data_AF-A0A674B2M6-F1
#
_entry.id   AF-A0A674B2M6-F1
#
_cell.length_a   1.000
_cell.length_b   1.000
_cell.length_c   1.000
_cell.angle_alpha   90.00
_cell.angle_beta   90.00
_cell.angle_gamma   90.00
#
_symmetry.space_group_name_H-M   'P 1'
#
loop_
_entity.id
_entity.type
_entity.pdbx_description
1 polymer ?
#
loop_
_entity_poly.entity_id
_entity_poly.type
_entity_poly.pdbx_seq_one_letter_code
_entity_poly.pdbx_strand_id
1 'polypeptide(L)'
;RLQGAGLKQSGTVSLGDKLVSVPNVVEYLGANLASVHSSEEDQFLQLLVKIVGFPPTWIGGFYSVKDRRWLWSDGSDFDHQNWAKGRPGDVGAGETCIHINFGGQKRWNNALCGRSLPSVCSLRLLPLRQTIH
;
A
#
# COMPACT_ATOMS: atom_id res chain seq x y z
N ARG A 1 14.82 10.23 -43.23
CA ARG A 1 14.31 8.92 -42.79
C ARG A 1 14.14 9.00 -41.28
N LEU A 2 12.91 9.25 -40.81
CA LEU A 2 12.54 9.26 -39.40
C LEU A 2 12.23 7.84 -38.93
N GLN A 3 12.57 7.56 -37.65
CA GLN A 3 11.98 6.62 -36.68
C GLN A 3 13.11 6.30 -35.66
N GLY A 4 13.03 6.54 -34.35
CA GLY A 4 11.90 6.73 -33.47
C GLY A 4 11.90 5.61 -32.43
N ALA A 5 12.24 5.92 -31.17
CA ALA A 5 11.82 5.15 -30.00
C ALA A 5 11.88 6.07 -28.79
N GLY A 6 10.76 6.76 -28.56
CA GLY A 6 10.55 7.58 -27.38
C GLY A 6 10.51 6.71 -26.13
N LEU A 7 11.22 7.15 -25.09
CA LEU A 7 10.92 6.77 -23.72
C LEU A 7 9.48 7.22 -23.43
N LYS A 8 8.55 6.27 -23.42
CA LYS A 8 7.28 6.49 -22.73
C LYS A 8 7.62 6.55 -21.24
N GLN A 9 7.77 7.77 -20.73
CA GLN A 9 7.56 8.01 -19.31
C GLN A 9 6.14 7.55 -19.01
N SER A 10 6.03 6.43 -18.29
CA SER A 10 4.77 6.03 -17.68
C SER A 10 4.44 7.13 -16.67
N GLY A 11 3.55 8.04 -17.07
CA GLY A 11 3.07 9.09 -16.21
C GLY A 11 2.32 8.47 -15.05
N THR A 12 2.97 8.34 -13.90
CA THR A 12 2.28 8.31 -12.62
C THR A 12 1.49 9.60 -12.51
N VAL A 13 0.17 9.52 -12.70
CA VAL A 13 -0.73 10.56 -12.22
C VAL A 13 -0.65 10.49 -10.71
N SER A 14 0.17 11.35 -10.10
CA SER A 14 0.17 11.51 -8.66
C SER A 14 -1.20 12.03 -8.27
N LEU A 15 -1.94 11.29 -7.45
CA LEU A 15 -3.24 11.75 -6.93
C LEU A 15 -3.11 13.13 -6.25
N GLY A 16 -1.91 13.47 -5.77
CA GLY A 16 -1.57 14.76 -5.16
C GLY A 16 -1.78 15.97 -6.08
N ASP A 17 -1.66 15.83 -7.40
CA ASP A 17 -1.75 16.96 -8.33
C ASP A 17 -3.21 17.48 -8.50
N LYS A 18 -4.19 16.71 -8.02
CA LYS A 18 -5.63 17.07 -8.09
C LYS A 18 -6.23 17.49 -6.75
N LEU A 19 -5.46 17.50 -5.66
CA LEU A 19 -5.96 17.88 -4.35
C LEU A 19 -5.73 19.38 -4.15
N VAL A 20 -6.82 20.15 -4.15
CA VAL A 20 -6.79 21.57 -3.79
C VAL A 20 -6.48 21.66 -2.30
N SER A 21 -5.36 22.31 -1.95
CA SER A 21 -5.01 22.62 -0.57
C SER A 21 -6.14 23.42 0.07
N VAL A 22 -6.84 22.83 1.03
CA VAL A 22 -7.86 23.55 1.81
C VAL A 22 -7.13 24.49 2.76
N PRO A 23 -7.40 25.81 2.75
CA PRO A 23 -6.73 26.74 3.65
C PRO A 23 -7.30 26.55 5.06
N ASN A 24 -6.76 25.56 5.78
CA ASN A 24 -6.58 25.47 7.23
C ASN A 24 -6.02 24.07 7.61
N VAL A 25 -4.74 23.91 7.25
CA VAL A 25 -3.70 23.16 7.99
C VAL A 25 -3.66 21.63 7.82
N VAL A 26 -3.71 21.15 6.57
CA VAL A 26 -3.32 19.76 6.25
C VAL A 26 -2.33 19.76 5.09
N GLU A 27 -1.17 19.15 5.31
CA GLU A 27 -0.19 18.90 4.25
C GLU A 27 -0.37 17.48 3.69
N TYR A 28 -0.49 17.39 2.36
CA TYR A 28 -0.59 16.15 1.62
C TYR A 28 0.82 15.72 1.19
N LEU A 29 1.36 14.65 1.79
CA LEU A 29 2.70 14.14 1.46
C LEU A 29 2.71 13.18 0.25
N GLY A 30 1.65 13.19 -0.56
CA GLY A 30 1.42 12.19 -1.60
C GLY A 30 0.75 10.91 -1.08
N ALA A 31 0.49 9.97 -1.98
CA ALA A 31 -0.17 8.70 -1.66
C ALA A 31 0.82 7.54 -1.81
N ASN A 32 0.73 6.57 -0.90
CA ASN A 32 1.46 5.31 -0.96
C ASN A 32 0.47 4.15 -1.02
N LEU A 33 0.94 2.93 -1.32
CA LEU A 33 0.14 1.75 -1.04
C LEU A 33 -0.23 1.70 0.45
N ALA A 34 -1.44 1.26 0.75
CA ALA A 34 -1.99 1.35 2.09
C ALA A 34 -1.16 0.57 3.11
N SER A 35 -0.76 1.23 4.19
CA SER A 35 -0.29 0.61 5.43
C SER A 35 -1.48 0.28 6.34
N VAL A 36 -1.25 -0.59 7.32
CA VAL A 36 -2.28 -0.99 8.30
C VAL A 36 -1.67 -1.03 9.69
N HIS A 37 -2.29 -0.32 10.63
CA HIS A 37 -1.86 -0.12 12.02
C HIS A 37 -2.90 -0.51 13.06
N SER A 38 -4.06 -1.03 12.62
CA SER A 38 -5.12 -1.48 13.52
C SER A 38 -6.04 -2.52 12.87
N SER A 39 -6.81 -3.21 13.72
CA SER A 39 -7.83 -4.15 13.22
C SER A 39 -8.97 -3.44 12.51
N GLU A 40 -9.27 -2.21 12.91
CA GLU A 40 -10.27 -1.32 12.32
C GLU A 40 -9.88 -0.92 10.90
N GLU A 41 -8.60 -0.56 10.68
CA GLU A 41 -8.07 -0.26 9.34
C GLU A 41 -8.12 -1.47 8.42
N ASP A 42 -7.77 -2.66 8.93
CA ASP A 42 -7.90 -3.92 8.18
C ASP A 42 -9.33 -4.18 7.72
N GLN A 43 -10.29 -4.05 8.64
CA GLN A 43 -11.71 -4.23 8.34
C GLN A 43 -12.18 -3.18 7.34
N PHE A 44 -11.74 -1.94 7.47
CA PHE A 44 -12.06 -0.88 6.53
C PHE A 44 -11.54 -1.21 5.12
N LEU A 45 -10.29 -1.64 4.97
CA LEU A 45 -9.75 -2.06 3.68
C LEU A 45 -10.50 -3.25 3.09
N GLN A 46 -10.87 -4.25 3.90
CA GLN A 46 -11.68 -5.39 3.46
C GLN A 46 -13.07 -4.95 2.98
N LEU A 47 -13.73 -4.03 3.69
CA LEU A 47 -15.04 -3.49 3.30
C LEU A 47 -14.95 -2.65 2.02
N LEU A 48 -13.87 -1.87 1.85
CA LEU A 48 -13.64 -1.08 0.65
C LEU A 48 -13.55 -1.97 -0.60
N VAL A 49 -12.80 -3.07 -0.53
CA VAL A 49 -12.62 -4.00 -1.65
C VAL A 49 -13.74 -5.05 -1.75
N LYS A 50 -14.61 -5.15 -0.74
CA LYS A 50 -15.81 -6.02 -0.78
C LYS A 50 -16.72 -5.66 -1.94
N ILE A 51 -16.85 -4.37 -2.26
CA ILE A 51 -17.76 -3.88 -3.32
C ILE A 51 -17.40 -4.44 -4.70
N VAL A 52 -16.15 -4.87 -4.89
CA VAL A 52 -15.63 -5.52 -6.10
C VAL A 52 -15.41 -7.03 -5.94
N GLY A 53 -15.96 -7.65 -4.88
CA GLY A 53 -15.98 -9.11 -4.69
C GLY A 53 -14.79 -9.69 -3.92
N PHE A 54 -14.10 -8.90 -3.09
CA PHE A 54 -12.91 -9.34 -2.33
C PHE A 54 -11.79 -9.99 -3.18
N PRO A 55 -11.36 -9.37 -4.30
CA PRO A 55 -10.19 -9.86 -5.02
C PRO A 55 -8.97 -9.83 -4.10
N PRO A 56 -7.97 -10.72 -4.27
CA PRO A 56 -6.67 -10.51 -3.66
C PRO A 56 -6.14 -9.13 -4.06
N THR A 57 -5.80 -8.30 -3.08
CA THR A 57 -5.50 -6.88 -3.31
C THR A 57 -4.21 -6.50 -2.60
N TRP A 58 -3.29 -5.90 -3.33
CA TRP A 58 -2.02 -5.40 -2.80
C TRP A 58 -2.25 -4.27 -1.79
N ILE A 59 -1.47 -4.34 -0.70
CA ILE A 59 -1.26 -3.25 0.26
C ILE A 59 0.26 -2.97 0.31
N GLY A 60 0.69 -1.96 1.06
CA GLY A 60 2.07 -1.44 0.97
C GLY A 60 3.15 -2.29 1.63
N GLY A 61 2.81 -3.48 2.12
CA GLY A 61 3.71 -4.31 2.90
C GLY A 61 4.66 -5.09 2.00
N PHE A 62 5.95 -5.07 2.32
CA PHE A 62 6.97 -5.83 1.61
C PHE A 62 8.04 -6.37 2.56
N TYR A 63 8.70 -7.46 2.17
CA TYR A 63 9.81 -8.02 2.92
C TYR A 63 11.13 -7.41 2.42
N SER A 64 11.80 -6.64 3.28
CA SER A 64 13.15 -6.12 3.00
C SER A 64 14.18 -7.22 3.27
N VAL A 65 14.83 -7.71 2.21
CA VAL A 65 15.94 -8.69 2.32
C VAL A 65 17.12 -8.08 3.07
N LYS A 66 17.40 -6.78 2.85
CA LYS A 66 18.49 -6.05 3.49
C LYS A 66 18.28 -5.96 5.00
N ASP A 67 17.09 -5.56 5.43
CA ASP A 67 16.77 -5.36 6.86
C ASP A 67 16.25 -6.63 7.53
N ARG A 68 16.03 -7.70 6.74
CA ARG A 68 15.47 -9.00 7.15
C ARG A 68 14.15 -8.88 7.91
N ARG A 69 13.30 -7.93 7.52
CA ARG A 69 12.01 -7.64 8.18
C ARG A 69 10.96 -7.12 7.21
N TRP A 70 9.69 -7.19 7.63
CA TRP A 70 8.58 -6.56 6.95
C TRP A 70 8.58 -5.05 7.19
N LEU A 71 8.25 -4.29 6.14
CA LEU A 71 8.17 -2.84 6.13
C LEU A 71 6.93 -2.39 5.36
N TRP A 72 6.44 -1.19 5.68
CA TRP A 72 5.48 -0.48 4.85
C TRP A 72 6.20 0.44 3.86
N SER A 73 5.70 0.51 2.63
CA SER A 73 6.26 1.39 1.59
C SER A 73 6.14 2.89 1.90
N ASP A 74 5.24 3.26 2.80
CA ASP A 74 5.07 4.65 3.25
C ASP A 74 6.03 5.05 4.39
N GLY A 75 6.91 4.13 4.82
CA GLY A 75 7.91 4.37 5.86
C GLY A 75 7.38 4.29 7.30
N SER A 76 6.10 3.98 7.49
CA SER A 76 5.52 3.80 8.82
C SER A 76 5.96 2.49 9.49
N ASP A 77 5.77 2.42 10.80
CA ASP A 77 6.15 1.25 11.60
C ASP A 77 5.31 0.02 11.22
N PHE A 78 5.97 -1.13 11.11
CA PHE A 78 5.28 -2.40 10.92
C PHE A 78 4.81 -2.97 12.28
N ASP A 79 3.80 -2.32 12.86
CA ASP A 79 3.33 -2.48 14.25
C ASP A 79 2.05 -3.33 14.40
N HIS A 80 1.30 -3.53 13.31
CA HIS A 80 0.12 -4.39 13.26
C HIS A 80 0.33 -5.55 12.29
N GLN A 81 -0.26 -6.70 12.61
CA GLN A 81 -0.13 -7.92 11.82
C GLN A 81 -1.42 -8.72 11.82
N ASN A 82 -1.93 -9.04 10.62
CA ASN A 82 -3.14 -9.85 10.45
C ASN A 82 -2.93 -10.96 9.42
N TRP A 83 -1.83 -11.70 9.59
CA TRP A 83 -1.50 -12.86 8.76
C TRP A 83 -2.57 -13.94 8.80
N ALA A 84 -2.85 -14.53 7.64
CA ALA A 84 -3.62 -15.76 7.58
C ALA A 84 -2.86 -16.90 8.26
N LYS A 85 -3.60 -17.93 8.71
CA LYS A 85 -2.98 -19.11 9.32
C LYS A 85 -1.93 -19.72 8.39
N GLY A 86 -0.72 -19.93 8.92
CA GLY A 86 0.43 -20.46 8.15
C GLY A 86 1.13 -19.42 7.28
N ARG A 87 0.86 -18.11 7.48
CA ARG A 87 1.53 -17.00 6.80
C ARG A 87 2.34 -16.14 7.79
N PRO A 88 3.42 -15.47 7.34
CA PRO A 88 4.00 -15.55 5.99
C PRO A 88 4.55 -16.95 5.69
N GLY A 89 4.35 -17.42 4.46
CA GLY A 89 4.82 -18.73 3.99
C GLY A 89 6.02 -18.61 3.06
N ASP A 90 6.65 -19.73 2.73
CA ASP A 90 7.71 -19.77 1.72
C ASP A 90 7.13 -19.52 0.32
N VAL A 91 7.66 -18.52 -0.38
CA VAL A 91 7.26 -18.14 -1.74
C VAL A 91 8.40 -18.28 -2.76
N GLY A 92 9.50 -18.92 -2.36
CA GLY A 92 10.70 -19.10 -3.18
C GLY A 92 11.57 -17.85 -3.29
N ALA A 93 12.48 -17.84 -4.25
CA ALA A 93 13.39 -16.73 -4.48
C ALA A 93 12.67 -15.57 -5.19
N GLY A 94 12.58 -14.41 -4.54
CA GLY A 94 12.07 -13.19 -5.15
C GLY A 94 11.57 -12.16 -4.13
N GLU A 95 11.34 -10.94 -4.60
CA GLU A 95 10.74 -9.89 -3.77
C GLU A 95 9.31 -10.28 -3.38
N THR A 96 9.01 -10.14 -2.09
CA THR A 96 7.76 -10.62 -1.51
C THR A 96 6.95 -9.45 -0.94
N CYS A 97 5.69 -9.36 -1.35
CA CYS A 97 4.74 -8.31 -0.99
C CYS A 97 3.50 -8.88 -0.28
N ILE A 98 2.77 -8.04 0.45
CA ILE A 98 1.56 -8.39 1.20
C ILE A 98 0.31 -8.04 0.39
N HIS A 99 -0.59 -9.01 0.23
CA HIS A 99 -1.96 -8.76 -0.20
C HIS A 99 -2.98 -9.22 0.85
N ILE A 100 -4.13 -8.56 0.89
CA ILE A 100 -5.28 -8.94 1.71
C ILE A 100 -6.21 -9.92 0.97
N ASN A 101 -7.32 -10.29 1.60
CA ASN A 101 -8.37 -11.16 1.06
C ASN A 101 -7.98 -12.62 0.82
N PHE A 102 -6.97 -13.12 1.54
CA PHE A 102 -6.57 -14.52 1.46
C PHE A 102 -7.38 -15.42 2.42
N GLY A 103 -7.78 -16.59 1.92
CA GLY A 103 -8.53 -17.60 2.69
C GLY A 103 -9.95 -17.16 3.09
N GLY A 104 -10.59 -17.97 3.95
CA GLY A 104 -11.96 -17.71 4.40
C GLY A 104 -12.10 -16.45 5.27
N GLN A 105 -11.06 -16.10 6.02
CA GLN A 105 -11.03 -14.94 6.93
C GLN A 105 -10.51 -13.66 6.26
N LYS A 106 -10.19 -13.70 4.96
CA LYS A 106 -9.73 -12.54 4.17
C LYS A 106 -8.50 -11.81 4.73
N ARG A 107 -7.65 -12.55 5.46
CA ARG A 107 -6.42 -12.09 6.11
C ARG A 107 -5.26 -11.91 5.13
N TRP A 108 -4.12 -11.48 5.63
CA TRP A 108 -2.93 -11.19 4.84
C TRP A 108 -2.26 -12.47 4.35
N ASN A 109 -1.72 -12.39 3.14
CA ASN A 109 -0.82 -13.38 2.59
C ASN A 109 0.35 -12.69 1.90
N ASN A 110 1.51 -13.34 1.93
CA ASN A 110 2.67 -12.92 1.17
C ASN A 110 2.73 -13.64 -0.19
N ALA A 111 3.13 -12.91 -1.23
CA ALA A 111 3.33 -13.44 -2.57
C ALA A 111 4.39 -12.64 -3.34
N LEU A 112 4.89 -13.19 -4.44
CA LEU A 112 5.84 -12.48 -5.31
C LEU A 112 5.23 -11.15 -5.80
N CYS A 113 5.97 -10.06 -5.62
CA CYS A 113 5.50 -8.70 -5.93
C CYS A 113 5.13 -8.51 -7.41
N GLY A 114 5.74 -9.29 -8.32
CA GLY A 114 5.47 -9.21 -9.77
C GLY A 114 4.09 -9.72 -10.22
N ARG A 115 3.22 -10.19 -9.31
CA ARG A 115 1.85 -10.60 -9.69
C ARG A 115 0.98 -9.38 -9.94
N SER A 116 0.20 -9.44 -11.02
CA SER A 116 -0.81 -8.42 -11.33
C SER A 116 -2.05 -8.61 -10.46
N LEU A 117 -2.23 -7.76 -9.45
CA LEU A 117 -3.42 -7.66 -8.60
C LEU A 117 -3.87 -6.20 -8.50
N PRO A 118 -5.16 -5.92 -8.23
CA PRO A 118 -5.57 -4.59 -7.81
C PRO A 118 -4.81 -4.16 -6.55
N SER A 119 -4.77 -2.86 -6.28
CA SER A 119 -4.09 -2.28 -5.11
C SER A 119 -4.96 -1.22 -4.44
N VAL A 120 -4.73 -1.00 -3.15
CA VAL A 120 -5.31 0.14 -2.42
C VAL A 120 -4.18 1.09 -2.02
N CYS A 121 -4.39 2.38 -2.28
CA CYS A 121 -3.50 3.44 -1.80
C CYS A 121 -4.13 4.15 -0.60
N SER A 122 -3.28 4.62 0.31
CA SER A 122 -3.66 5.51 1.40
C SER A 122 -2.97 6.87 1.26
N LEU A 123 -3.66 7.89 1.75
CA LEU A 123 -3.17 9.26 1.81
C LEU A 123 -2.97 9.60 3.29
N ARG A 124 -1.73 9.86 3.69
CA ARG A 124 -1.45 10.34 5.05
C ARG A 124 -1.51 11.86 5.07
N LEU A 125 -2.37 12.34 5.96
CA LEU A 125 -2.55 13.75 6.26
C LEU A 125 -1.78 14.02 7.55
N LEU A 126 -0.70 14.81 7.47
CA LEU A 126 -0.07 15.30 8.69
C LEU A 126 -0.77 16.60 9.10
N PRO A 127 -1.28 16.69 10.35
CA PRO A 127 -1.66 17.98 10.89
C PRO A 127 -0.38 18.81 11.04
N LEU A 128 -0.26 19.93 10.32
CA LEU A 128 0.85 20.84 10.59
C LEU A 128 0.66 21.34 12.02
N ARG A 129 1.68 21.16 12.87
CA ARG A 129 1.70 21.80 14.18
C ARG A 129 1.62 23.31 13.93
N GLN A 130 0.54 23.96 14.39
CA GLN A 130 0.55 25.40 14.55
C GLN A 130 1.61 25.71 15.62
N THR A 131 2.80 26.08 15.20
CA THR A 131 3.72 26.82 16.08
C THR A 131 3.09 28.19 16.29
N ILE A 132 2.30 28.31 17.35
CA ILE A 132 1.90 29.60 17.89
C ILE A 132 3.19 30.23 18.43
N HIS A 133 3.68 31.26 17.74
CA HIS A 133 4.65 32.21 18.28
C HIS A 133 3.93 33.49 18.65
#